data_AF-A0A522XMN1-F1
#
_entry.id   AF-A0A522XMN1-F1
#
_cell.length_a   1.000
_cell.length_b   1.000
_cell.length_c   1.000
_cell.angle_alpha   90.00
_cell.angle_beta   90.00
_cell.angle_gamma   90.00
#
_symmetry.space_group_name_H-M   'P 1'
#
loop_
_entity.id
_entity.type
_entity.pdbx_description
1 polymer ?
#
loop_
_entity_poly.entity_id
_entity_poly.type
_entity_poly.pdbx_seq_one_letter_code
_entity_poly.pdbx_strand_id
1 'polypeptide(L)'
;MAQEYLTRYPKTISFHDGIKRTISIDAKGVEQLTVIVKKNVDDLLKLFKNEGFTHVKFEHRQESQIGHGLSLKLKKPWEMHVRLVDMKKGLVAIHAEVEVSRDYLQHLFCQRTPVIYEVESMLKKHQIDYKIWNDKVKNYVHTVFDNYKIKLATPSIPVFAWKPMLFFISTIGIFYLWKYLNTI
;
A
#
# COMPACT_ATOMS: atom_id res chain seq x y z
N MET A 1 1.24 -13.36 18.55
CA MET A 1 -0.09 -13.67 17.99
C MET A 1 -0.20 -13.00 16.64
N ALA A 2 -0.38 -13.78 15.58
CA ALA A 2 -0.52 -13.24 14.23
C ALA A 2 -1.89 -12.55 14.15
N GLN A 3 -1.90 -11.24 13.85
CA GLN A 3 -3.09 -10.43 13.93
C GLN A 3 -3.70 -10.24 12.54
N GLU A 4 -4.96 -10.62 12.39
CA GLU A 4 -5.75 -10.37 11.19
C GLU A 4 -5.96 -8.87 10.99
N TYR A 5 -5.93 -8.42 9.73
CA TYR A 5 -6.28 -7.04 9.38
C TYR A 5 -7.65 -7.02 8.70
N LEU A 6 -8.54 -6.18 9.21
CA LEU A 6 -9.90 -6.01 8.70
C LEU A 6 -10.00 -4.63 8.06
N THR A 7 -10.35 -4.60 6.79
CA THR A 7 -10.61 -3.36 6.05
C THR A 7 -11.91 -3.48 5.25
N ARG A 8 -12.41 -2.33 4.78
CA ARG A 8 -13.60 -2.24 3.95
C ARG A 8 -13.20 -1.68 2.59
N TYR A 9 -13.86 -2.15 1.55
CA TYR A 9 -13.63 -1.66 0.20
C TYR A 9 -14.94 -1.51 -0.57
N PRO A 10 -15.12 -0.49 -1.42
CA PRO A 10 -16.33 -0.35 -2.23
C PRO A 10 -16.64 -1.61 -3.04
N LYS A 11 -17.86 -2.13 -2.87
CA LYS A 11 -18.39 -3.26 -3.63
C LYS A 11 -19.23 -2.77 -4.81
N THR A 12 -20.22 -1.93 -4.53
CA THR A 12 -21.14 -1.44 -5.55
C THR A 12 -21.06 0.07 -5.61
N ILE A 13 -20.71 0.58 -6.79
CA ILE A 13 -20.50 2.00 -7.06
C ILE A 13 -21.44 2.47 -8.18
N SER A 14 -21.87 3.73 -8.14
CA SER A 14 -22.45 4.42 -9.28
C SER A 14 -21.53 5.53 -9.78
N PHE A 15 -21.64 5.78 -11.08
CA PHE A 15 -21.05 6.94 -11.73
C PHE A 15 -22.11 8.05 -11.86
N HIS A 16 -21.72 9.21 -12.39
CA HIS A 16 -22.64 10.34 -12.63
C HIS A 16 -23.85 9.97 -13.50
N ASP A 17 -23.72 8.96 -14.36
CA ASP A 17 -24.77 8.47 -15.24
C ASP A 17 -25.82 7.60 -14.51
N GLY A 18 -25.70 7.42 -13.19
CA GLY A 18 -26.61 6.60 -12.37
C GLY A 18 -26.42 5.09 -12.52
N ILE A 19 -25.61 4.65 -13.49
CA ILE A 19 -25.33 3.23 -13.74
C ILE A 19 -24.56 2.64 -12.55
N LYS A 20 -25.13 1.60 -11.94
CA LYS A 20 -24.50 0.82 -10.88
C LYS A 20 -23.56 -0.20 -11.49
N ARG A 21 -22.36 -0.34 -10.91
CA ARG A 21 -21.41 -1.40 -11.21
C ARG A 21 -20.86 -2.01 -9.94
N THR A 22 -20.54 -3.30 -10.04
CA THR A 22 -19.87 -4.03 -8.98
C THR A 22 -18.38 -4.09 -9.28
N ILE A 23 -17.57 -3.73 -8.29
CA ILE A 23 -16.11 -3.86 -8.34
C ILE A 23 -15.75 -5.34 -8.44
N SER A 24 -14.91 -5.63 -9.43
CA SER A 24 -14.45 -6.98 -9.74
C SER A 24 -13.41 -7.47 -8.72
N ILE A 25 -13.43 -8.78 -8.44
CA ILE A 25 -12.45 -9.47 -7.62
C ILE A 25 -11.78 -10.50 -8.51
N ASP A 26 -10.48 -10.30 -8.76
CA ASP A 26 -9.65 -11.19 -9.56
C ASP A 26 -8.70 -11.98 -8.64
N ALA A 27 -7.95 -12.94 -9.20
CA ALA A 27 -6.93 -13.69 -8.46
C ALA A 27 -5.82 -12.80 -7.86
N LYS A 28 -5.62 -11.61 -8.43
CA LYS A 28 -4.69 -10.58 -7.92
C LYS A 28 -5.31 -9.70 -6.84
N GLY A 29 -6.62 -9.76 -6.62
CA GLY A 29 -7.33 -9.04 -5.58
C GLY A 29 -8.48 -8.21 -6.11
N VAL A 30 -8.89 -7.26 -5.27
CA VAL A 30 -9.95 -6.32 -5.62
C VAL A 30 -9.40 -5.30 -6.61
N GLU A 31 -10.22 -4.95 -7.60
CA GLU A 31 -9.90 -3.89 -8.56
C GLU A 31 -9.54 -2.57 -7.84
N GLN A 32 -8.46 -1.94 -8.30
CA GLN A 32 -7.91 -0.73 -7.70
C GLN A 32 -8.67 0.52 -8.16
N LEU A 33 -9.24 1.22 -7.20
CA LEU A 33 -9.74 2.59 -7.32
C LEU A 33 -8.70 3.56 -6.78
N THR A 34 -8.62 4.71 -7.43
CA THR A 34 -7.59 5.73 -7.19
C THR A 34 -8.23 6.96 -6.54
N VAL A 35 -7.62 7.48 -5.47
CA VAL A 35 -8.09 8.71 -4.83
C VAL A 35 -7.41 9.90 -5.48
N ILE A 36 -8.20 10.77 -6.10
CA ILE A 36 -7.72 11.96 -6.79
C ILE A 36 -7.93 13.18 -5.89
N VAL A 37 -6.87 13.97 -5.72
CA VAL A 37 -6.89 15.22 -4.97
C VAL A 37 -6.33 16.37 -5.79
N LYS A 38 -6.85 17.57 -5.58
CA LYS A 38 -6.35 18.80 -6.19
C LYS A 38 -5.57 19.59 -5.13
N LYS A 39 -4.35 19.14 -4.81
CA LYS A 39 -3.47 19.79 -3.82
C LYS A 39 -2.02 19.64 -4.25
N ASN A 40 -1.17 20.56 -3.80
CA ASN A 40 0.26 20.48 -4.04
C ASN A 40 0.83 19.20 -3.38
N VAL A 41 1.71 18.51 -4.11
CA VAL A 41 2.40 17.30 -3.67
C VAL A 41 3.16 17.53 -2.36
N ASP A 42 3.85 18.66 -2.22
CA ASP A 42 4.64 18.94 -1.01
C ASP A 42 3.76 19.06 0.24
N ASP A 43 2.56 19.60 0.10
CA ASP A 43 1.60 19.69 1.19
C ASP A 43 1.00 18.32 1.52
N LEU A 44 0.77 17.47 0.52
CA LEU A 44 0.37 16.08 0.73
C LEU A 44 1.47 15.30 1.47
N LEU A 45 2.74 15.47 1.07
CA LEU A 45 3.87 14.83 1.74
C LEU A 45 3.99 15.26 3.20
N LYS A 46 3.82 16.56 3.50
CA LYS A 46 3.78 17.07 4.88
C LYS A 46 2.63 16.46 5.68
N LEU A 47 1.44 16.38 5.08
CA LEU A 47 0.27 15.77 5.71
C LEU A 47 0.53 14.30 6.07
N PHE A 48 0.98 13.51 5.10
CA PHE A 48 1.27 12.10 5.36
C PHE A 48 2.38 11.93 6.40
N LYS A 49 3.42 12.78 6.38
CA LYS A 49 4.45 12.77 7.43
C LYS A 49 3.86 13.05 8.82
N ASN A 50 2.89 13.96 8.92
CA ASN A 50 2.21 14.26 10.19
C ASN A 50 1.33 13.09 10.68
N GLU A 51 0.78 12.28 9.76
CA GLU A 51 0.08 11.03 10.10
C GLU A 51 1.05 9.86 10.42
N GLY A 52 2.37 10.10 10.41
CA GLY A 52 3.39 9.13 10.79
C GLY A 52 3.96 8.32 9.62
N PHE A 53 3.69 8.70 8.38
CA PHE A 53 4.28 8.03 7.22
C PHE A 53 5.77 8.34 7.08
N THR A 54 6.50 7.36 6.55
CA THR A 54 7.93 7.43 6.26
C THR A 54 8.20 7.04 4.82
N HIS A 55 9.29 7.55 4.24
CA HIS A 55 9.66 7.17 2.88
C HIS A 55 10.02 5.69 2.78
N VAL A 56 9.49 5.04 1.75
CA VAL A 56 9.84 3.66 1.41
C VAL A 56 11.30 3.62 0.96
N LYS A 57 12.10 2.81 1.64
CA LYS A 57 13.50 2.57 1.27
C LYS A 57 13.58 1.47 0.20
N PHE A 58 14.52 1.61 -0.74
CA PHE A 58 14.75 0.64 -1.82
C PHE A 58 13.47 0.30 -2.61
N GLU A 59 12.78 1.34 -3.06
CA GLU A 59 11.61 1.20 -3.92
C GLU A 59 12.02 1.10 -5.40
N HIS A 60 11.34 0.22 -6.15
CA HIS A 60 11.31 0.29 -7.59
C HIS A 60 10.26 1.32 -8.02
N ARG A 61 10.73 2.53 -8.36
CA ARG A 61 9.88 3.68 -8.68
C ARG A 61 9.16 3.46 -10.01
N GLN A 62 7.84 3.68 -10.03
CA GLN A 62 7.08 3.67 -11.29
C GLN A 62 7.33 4.96 -12.08
N GLU A 63 7.30 4.91 -13.41
CA GLU A 63 7.62 6.04 -14.28
C GLU A 63 6.77 7.29 -13.99
N SER A 64 5.49 7.11 -13.67
CA SER A 64 4.55 8.20 -13.36
C SER A 64 4.53 8.60 -11.88
N GLN A 65 5.34 7.97 -11.03
CA GLN A 65 5.35 8.21 -9.59
C GLN A 65 6.08 9.50 -9.23
N ILE A 66 5.43 10.32 -8.40
CA ILE A 66 6.01 11.54 -7.88
C ILE A 66 6.81 11.24 -6.62
N GLY A 67 8.12 11.51 -6.67
CA GLY A 67 9.01 11.32 -5.53
C GLY A 67 9.12 9.86 -5.08
N HIS A 68 9.21 9.66 -3.77
CA HIS A 68 9.25 8.34 -3.13
C HIS A 68 7.88 7.94 -2.62
N GLY A 69 7.60 6.64 -2.66
CA GLY A 69 6.47 6.04 -1.96
C GLY A 69 6.57 6.29 -0.47
N LEU A 70 5.41 6.32 0.17
CA LEU A 70 5.24 6.51 1.59
C LEU A 70 4.76 5.20 2.21
N SER A 71 5.16 4.95 3.45
CA SER A 71 4.81 3.78 4.21
C SER A 71 4.42 4.13 5.64
N LEU A 72 3.36 3.50 6.13
CA LEU A 72 2.92 3.57 7.51
C LEU A 72 2.91 2.16 8.09
N LYS A 73 3.69 1.93 9.15
CA LYS A 73 3.66 0.65 9.86
C LYS A 73 2.35 0.54 10.63
N LEU A 74 1.56 -0.46 10.27
CA LEU A 74 0.36 -0.82 11.00
C LEU A 74 0.72 -1.87 12.07
N LYS A 75 -0.30 -2.52 12.62
CA LYS A 75 -0.08 -3.65 13.52
C LYS A 75 0.63 -4.78 12.78
N LYS A 76 1.71 -5.30 13.35
CA LYS A 76 2.49 -6.38 12.73
C LYS A 76 1.58 -7.55 12.30
N PRO A 77 1.78 -8.12 11.09
CA PRO A 77 2.87 -7.84 10.16
C PRO A 77 2.55 -6.78 9.08
N TRP A 78 1.48 -5.99 9.24
CA TRP A 78 0.93 -5.16 8.16
C TRP A 78 1.61 -3.80 8.03
N GLU A 79 1.68 -3.31 6.80
CA GLU A 79 2.19 -2.01 6.44
C GLU A 79 1.33 -1.43 5.32
N MET A 80 0.96 -0.16 5.44
CA MET A 80 0.21 0.54 4.39
C MET A 80 1.18 1.35 3.56
N HIS A 81 1.16 1.14 2.25
CA HIS A 81 1.95 1.88 1.28
C HIS A 81 1.07 2.84 0.51
N VAL A 82 1.57 4.04 0.31
CA VAL A 82 0.92 5.10 -0.45
C VAL A 82 1.89 5.58 -1.52
N ARG A 83 1.44 5.59 -2.77
CA ARG A 83 2.18 6.18 -3.89
C ARG A 83 1.39 7.37 -4.43
N LEU A 84 2.11 8.44 -4.69
CA LEU A 84 1.59 9.62 -5.35
C LEU A 84 1.97 9.54 -6.83
N VAL A 85 1.01 9.75 -7.71
CA VAL A 85 1.18 9.69 -9.17
C VAL A 85 0.66 10.99 -9.77
N ASP A 86 1.44 11.56 -10.69
CA ASP A 86 1.05 12.80 -11.35
C ASP A 86 -0.01 12.52 -12.40
N MET A 87 -1.12 13.25 -12.36
CA MET A 87 -2.14 13.23 -13.39
C MET A 87 -2.17 14.56 -14.14
N LYS A 88 -2.58 14.48 -15.41
CA LYS A 88 -2.78 15.66 -16.26
C LYS A 88 -3.70 16.67 -15.55
N LYS A 89 -3.37 17.97 -15.68
CA LYS A 89 -4.09 19.12 -15.10
C LYS A 89 -3.79 19.40 -13.61
N GLY A 90 -2.63 18.98 -13.10
CA GLY A 90 -2.20 19.28 -11.73
C GLY A 90 -3.04 18.56 -10.66
N LEU A 91 -3.57 17.39 -11.02
CA LEU A 91 -4.28 16.49 -10.12
C LEU A 91 -3.29 15.43 -9.64
N VAL A 92 -3.36 15.06 -8.37
CA VAL A 92 -2.50 14.02 -7.80
C VAL A 92 -3.36 12.79 -7.55
N ALA A 93 -2.96 11.67 -8.13
CA ALA A 93 -3.51 10.36 -7.86
C ALA A 93 -2.80 9.75 -6.66
N ILE A 94 -3.58 9.23 -5.71
CA ILE A 94 -3.10 8.55 -4.51
C ILE A 94 -3.50 7.08 -4.64
N HIS A 95 -2.50 6.22 -4.80
CA HIS A 95 -2.65 4.78 -4.76
C HIS A 95 -2.26 4.30 -3.36
N ALA A 96 -3.20 3.68 -2.65
CA ALA A 96 -2.94 3.16 -1.33
C ALA A 96 -3.25 1.67 -1.25
N GLU A 97 -2.32 0.93 -0.66
CA GLU A 97 -2.34 -0.53 -0.59
C GLU A 97 -1.88 -0.96 0.79
N VAL A 98 -2.52 -1.98 1.36
CA VAL A 98 -2.02 -2.68 2.55
C VAL A 98 -1.34 -3.96 2.11
N GLU A 99 -0.12 -4.14 2.58
CA GLU A 99 0.70 -5.32 2.33
C GLU A 99 1.40 -5.81 3.60
N VAL A 100 2.04 -6.97 3.50
CA VAL A 100 2.94 -7.43 4.55
C VAL A 100 4.16 -6.51 4.56
N SER A 101 4.57 -6.08 5.76
CA SER A 101 5.67 -5.15 5.95
C SER A 101 6.95 -5.64 5.28
N ARG A 102 7.68 -4.69 4.67
CA ARG A 102 8.97 -4.93 4.00
C ARG A 102 10.06 -5.45 4.94
N ASP A 103 9.83 -5.37 6.25
CA ASP A 103 10.71 -6.01 7.24
C ASP A 103 10.69 -7.55 7.12
N TYR A 104 9.69 -8.13 6.44
CA TYR A 104 9.51 -9.58 6.31
C TYR A 104 9.65 -10.06 4.87
N LEU A 105 10.35 -11.17 4.62
CA LEU A 105 10.53 -11.71 3.25
C LEU A 105 9.19 -12.02 2.54
N GLN A 106 8.16 -12.33 3.32
CA GLN A 106 6.82 -12.61 2.81
C GLN A 106 6.21 -11.46 1.98
N HIS A 107 6.68 -10.22 2.13
CA HIS A 107 6.23 -9.09 1.30
C HIS A 107 6.47 -9.29 -0.21
N LEU A 108 7.41 -10.17 -0.59
CA LEU A 108 7.72 -10.47 -2.00
C LEU A 108 6.67 -11.36 -2.67
N PHE A 109 5.93 -12.15 -1.89
CA PHE A 109 5.02 -13.17 -2.40
C PHE A 109 3.56 -12.95 -1.97
N CYS A 110 3.33 -12.12 -0.96
CA CYS A 110 1.99 -11.84 -0.47
C CYS A 110 1.25 -10.84 -1.35
N GLN A 111 -0.06 -11.04 -1.42
CA GLN A 111 -0.95 -10.18 -2.17
C GLN A 111 -1.11 -8.81 -1.50
N ARG A 112 -1.15 -7.77 -2.32
CA ARG A 112 -1.45 -6.38 -1.90
C ARG A 112 -2.94 -6.14 -2.02
N THR A 113 -3.52 -5.46 -1.04
CA THR A 113 -4.94 -5.11 -1.06
C THR A 113 -5.11 -3.61 -1.13
N PRO A 114 -5.80 -3.07 -2.16
CA PRO A 114 -6.02 -1.63 -2.22
C PRO A 114 -6.90 -1.18 -1.06
N VAL A 115 -6.61 0.01 -0.54
CA VAL A 115 -7.35 0.65 0.56
C VAL A 115 -7.71 2.07 0.18
N ILE A 116 -8.94 2.50 0.51
CA ILE A 116 -9.46 3.82 0.15
C ILE A 116 -9.93 4.56 1.39
N TYR A 117 -10.72 3.90 2.23
CA TYR A 117 -11.36 4.54 3.38
C TYR A 117 -10.35 5.05 4.41
N GLU A 118 -9.22 4.38 4.53
CA GLU A 118 -8.09 4.77 5.35
C GLU A 118 -7.53 6.11 4.89
N VAL A 119 -7.25 6.26 3.60
CA VAL A 119 -6.78 7.53 3.01
C VAL A 119 -7.86 8.59 3.08
N GLU A 120 -9.11 8.23 2.76
CA GLU A 120 -10.26 9.12 2.82
C GLU A 120 -10.42 9.75 4.22
N SER A 121 -10.28 8.93 5.27
CA SER A 121 -10.38 9.40 6.66
C SER A 121 -9.29 10.42 7.00
N MET A 122 -8.07 10.22 6.49
CA MET A 122 -6.97 11.15 6.66
C MET A 122 -7.23 12.45 5.89
N LEU A 123 -7.66 12.37 4.63
CA LEU A 123 -7.96 13.55 3.83
C LEU A 123 -9.10 14.38 4.44
N LYS A 124 -10.15 13.74 4.93
CA LYS A 124 -11.26 14.40 5.65
C LYS A 124 -10.80 15.11 6.91
N LYS A 125 -9.94 14.48 7.71
CA LYS A 125 -9.36 15.07 8.93
C LYS A 125 -8.62 16.38 8.63
N HIS A 126 -7.97 16.47 7.47
CA HIS A 126 -7.25 17.65 7.01
C HIS A 126 -8.06 18.55 6.06
N GLN A 127 -9.37 18.34 5.95
CA GLN A 127 -10.30 19.12 5.13
C GLN A 127 -9.88 19.22 3.65
N ILE A 128 -9.39 18.11 3.08
CA ILE A 128 -9.00 18.05 1.67
C ILE A 128 -10.12 17.40 0.86
N ASP A 129 -10.58 18.12 -0.16
CA ASP A 129 -11.51 17.58 -1.14
C ASP A 129 -10.83 16.49 -1.97
N TYR A 130 -11.53 15.38 -2.11
CA TYR A 130 -11.08 14.22 -2.88
C TYR A 130 -12.19 13.71 -3.78
N LYS A 131 -11.79 13.03 -4.85
CA LYS A 131 -12.69 12.29 -5.73
C LYS A 131 -12.15 10.89 -5.90
N ILE A 132 -13.03 9.91 -6.05
CA ILE A 132 -12.63 8.53 -6.31
C ILE A 132 -12.75 8.28 -7.81
N TRP A 133 -11.70 7.73 -8.40
CA TRP A 133 -11.60 7.44 -9.82
C TRP A 133 -11.47 5.93 -10.05
N ASN A 134 -12.21 5.44 -11.04
CA ASN A 134 -12.09 4.06 -11.49
C ASN A 134 -11.27 4.02 -12.79
N ASP A 135 -10.12 3.35 -12.75
CA ASP A 135 -9.20 3.27 -13.90
C ASP A 135 -9.71 2.35 -15.03
N LYS A 136 -10.50 1.31 -14.72
CA LYS A 136 -11.09 0.42 -15.75
C LYS A 136 -12.14 1.13 -16.59
N VAL A 137 -13.02 1.91 -15.95
CA VAL A 137 -14.15 2.61 -16.60
C VAL A 137 -13.77 4.03 -17.02
N LYS A 138 -12.64 4.56 -16.54
CA LYS A 138 -12.18 5.93 -16.74
C LYS A 138 -13.26 6.97 -16.37
N ASN A 139 -13.90 6.76 -15.22
CA ASN A 139 -14.95 7.65 -14.74
C ASN A 139 -14.89 7.82 -13.20
N TYR A 140 -15.45 8.93 -12.72
CA TYR A 140 -15.51 9.25 -11.29
C TYR A 140 -16.65 8.54 -10.60
N VAL A 141 -16.35 7.95 -9.44
CA VAL A 141 -17.35 7.35 -8.56
C VAL A 141 -18.14 8.45 -7.88
N HIS A 142 -19.46 8.42 -8.03
CA HIS A 142 -20.38 9.39 -7.43
C HIS A 142 -20.94 8.88 -6.10
N THR A 143 -21.37 7.63 -6.03
CA THR A 143 -21.94 7.04 -4.80
C THR A 143 -21.44 5.62 -4.61
N VAL A 144 -21.15 5.26 -3.36
CA VAL A 144 -20.88 3.89 -2.94
C VAL A 144 -22.12 3.38 -2.18
N PHE A 145 -22.69 2.26 -2.61
CA PHE A 145 -23.88 1.68 -1.98
C PHE A 145 -23.49 0.67 -0.91
N ASP A 146 -22.60 -0.26 -1.27
CA ASP A 146 -22.23 -1.39 -0.44
C ASP A 146 -20.72 -1.58 -0.43
N ASN A 147 -20.23 -2.28 0.61
CA ASN A 147 -18.82 -2.53 0.83
C ASN A 147 -18.51 -4.02 0.99
N TYR A 148 -17.39 -4.45 0.41
CA TYR A 148 -16.72 -5.67 0.79
C TYR A 148 -16.11 -5.53 2.18
N LYS A 149 -16.22 -6.59 2.98
CA LYS A 149 -15.43 -6.76 4.19
C LYS A 149 -14.22 -7.61 3.82
N ILE A 150 -13.05 -7.01 3.76
CA ILE A 150 -11.82 -7.71 3.40
C ILE A 150 -11.11 -8.08 4.70
N LYS A 151 -10.78 -9.36 4.80
CA LYS A 151 -10.03 -9.92 5.91
C LYS A 151 -8.71 -10.45 5.38
N LEU A 152 -7.62 -9.79 5.75
CA LEU A 152 -6.27 -10.25 5.41
C LEU A 152 -5.82 -11.21 6.51
N ALA A 153 -5.72 -12.48 6.12
CA ALA A 153 -5.14 -13.51 6.97
C ALA A 153 -3.62 -13.31 7.00
N THR A 154 -3.04 -13.43 8.19
CA THR A 154 -1.58 -13.45 8.32
C THR A 154 -1.02 -14.67 7.59
N PRO A 155 0.17 -14.57 6.97
CA PRO A 155 0.82 -15.72 6.36
C PRO A 155 0.91 -16.89 7.34
N SER A 156 0.65 -18.11 6.88
CA SER A 156 0.68 -19.35 7.69
C SER A 156 2.07 -19.67 8.24
N ILE A 157 3.11 -19.15 7.58
CA ILE A 157 4.50 -19.27 7.99
C ILE A 157 4.85 -18.07 8.89
N PRO A 158 5.56 -18.27 10.01
CA PRO A 158 6.05 -17.16 10.84
C PRO A 158 6.73 -16.09 9.98
N VAL A 159 6.29 -14.84 10.14
CA VAL A 159 6.86 -13.73 9.40
C VAL A 159 8.35 -13.57 9.74
N PHE A 160 9.20 -13.80 8.74
CA PHE A 160 10.64 -13.89 8.94
C PHE A 160 11.31 -12.55 8.67
N ALA A 161 11.81 -11.92 9.72
CA ALA A 161 12.54 -10.67 9.59
C ALA A 161 13.87 -10.92 8.86
N TRP A 162 14.10 -10.26 7.73
CA TRP A 162 15.30 -10.51 6.91
C TRP A 162 16.59 -10.01 7.56
N LYS A 163 16.52 -8.97 8.40
CA LYS A 163 17.69 -8.37 9.06
C LYS A 163 18.43 -9.38 9.95
N PRO A 164 17.77 -10.08 10.89
CA PRO A 164 18.42 -11.19 11.62
C PRO A 164 19.00 -12.26 10.71
N MET A 165 18.31 -12.64 9.62
CA MET A 165 18.80 -13.69 8.71
C MET A 165 20.11 -13.29 8.02
N LEU A 166 20.22 -12.05 7.54
CA LEU A 166 21.48 -11.56 6.98
C LEU A 166 22.63 -11.59 7.99
N PHE A 167 22.36 -11.25 9.26
CA PHE A 167 23.36 -11.34 10.31
C PHE A 167 23.83 -12.80 10.47
N PHE A 168 22.91 -13.75 10.64
CA PHE A 168 23.27 -15.18 10.75
C PHE A 168 24.05 -15.69 9.53
N ILE A 169 23.60 -15.40 8.31
CA ILE A 169 24.28 -15.81 7.08
C ILE A 169 25.68 -15.22 7.00
N SER A 170 25.83 -13.93 7.34
CA SER A 170 27.13 -13.25 7.33
C SER A 170 28.09 -13.85 8.35
N THR A 171 27.61 -14.15 9.56
CA THR A 171 28.41 -14.75 10.62
C THR A 171 28.91 -16.14 10.20
N ILE A 172 28.02 -16.98 9.68
CA ILE A 172 28.39 -18.31 9.18
C ILE A 172 29.40 -18.18 8.03
N GLY A 173 29.15 -17.31 7.05
CA GLY A 173 30.07 -17.07 5.94
C GLY A 173 31.47 -16.65 6.38
N ILE A 174 31.56 -15.75 7.37
CA ILE A 174 32.84 -15.32 7.96
C ILE A 174 33.54 -16.50 8.65
N PHE A 175 32.83 -17.31 9.44
CA PHE A 175 33.44 -18.47 10.12
C PHE A 175 33.97 -19.51 9.14
N TYR A 176 33.22 -19.82 8.08
CA TYR A 176 33.67 -20.75 7.05
C TYR A 176 34.83 -20.20 6.22
N LEU A 177 34.80 -18.91 5.88
CA LEU A 177 35.91 -18.24 5.20
C LEU A 177 37.17 -18.27 6.06
N TRP A 178 37.05 -17.94 7.35
CA TRP A 178 38.17 -18.00 8.30
C TRP A 178 38.72 -19.42 8.42
N LYS A 179 37.86 -20.43 8.57
CA LYS A 179 38.29 -21.84 8.58
C LYS A 179 39.07 -22.20 7.31
N TYR A 180 38.55 -21.82 6.14
CA TYR A 180 39.20 -22.10 4.85
C TYR A 180 40.59 -21.46 4.76
N LEU A 181 40.72 -20.19 5.14
CA LEU A 181 41.99 -19.47 5.14
C LEU A 181 43.02 -20.03 6.12
N ASN A 182 42.61 -20.65 7.23
CA ASN A 182 43.53 -21.34 8.16
C ASN A 182 43.84 -22.79 7.75
N THR A 183 43.11 -23.34 6.78
CA THR A 183 43.34 -24.70 6.27
C THR A 183 44.33 -24.72 5.10
N ILE A 184 44.50 -23.58 4.42
CA ILE A 184 45.56 -23.32 3.42
C ILE A 184 46.82 -22.85 4.15
#